data_AF-A0AAU3L0C7-F1
#
_entry.id   AF-A0AAU3L0C7-F1
#
_cell.length_a   1.000
_cell.length_b   1.000
_cell.length_c   1.000
_cell.angle_alpha   90.00
_cell.angle_beta   90.00
_cell.angle_gamma   90.00
#
_symmetry.space_group_name_H-M   'P 1'
#
loop_
_entity.id
_entity.type
_entity.pdbx_description
1 polymer ?
#
loop_
_entity_poly.entity_id
_entity_poly.type
_entity_poly.pdbx_seq_one_letter_code
_entity_poly.pdbx_strand_id
1 'polypeptide(L)'
;MVNGVETLRKWLSRIAAATGAVAAGLIVGGAGLAIYSRCFASTRSLRKTWLQNGYFYDSGPGVEISALPGHLATAALAAGIMMTLLLSAITVQAVRNRRTYDGLGTFVVMTVVAGLAILPILAVRYHLPTAYAKIRLDYQLFGQLPTAIAANGLVLLGTVFVIGMALRPNSIRSLPRPILAALTTVGLLVSTVVAVGAIRAGDDQRNVDHVSASRVDIPALPDRLGTERFRIPVPLETPLPDSNPAGDVVSAGAGFVIATWQGLTAYDGTTGAPRWHYLRRNRYDGHRGLTYVPKSLRTLDDGKVVLAMWQRLAWIAFDAMTGEILWQGSDFAHDAALPGADLVFPVNEFDTGSEALIMVDDDRITGYDPRTGLRRWSKNMTTPGCTPTRMYTLATETAVYQTSDCKNNSESWFVATALDARTGAVIATRELGRMAESAERAPHAVIERLDGVVRVSWDLGNTIHKIVVGAPEQLGTAPETDLPDPILVAGDRTGTQVLTDRSTYDGTYYHDHFIVQSLPGGIDKVELAGRQDTFESPALFLSAEIVRPITSWIEQTKVHNSIQSWSLDSGRPTSPEQVTSANHACEDTQLLRAPGATLAVCRDERSIEVVGFAPAPKSTAPQQNQG
;
A
#
# COMPACT_ATOMS: atom_id res chain seq x y z
N MET A 1 -45.82 -60.43 11.24
CA MET A 1 -44.53 -59.75 11.51
C MET A 1 -43.46 -59.99 10.44
N VAL A 2 -43.34 -61.18 9.83
CA VAL A 2 -42.28 -61.51 8.84
C VAL A 2 -42.29 -60.60 7.58
N ASN A 3 -43.46 -60.26 7.03
CA ASN A 3 -43.56 -59.36 5.85
C ASN A 3 -43.08 -57.92 6.10
N GLY A 4 -43.09 -57.46 7.36
CA GLY A 4 -42.61 -56.12 7.74
C GLY A 4 -41.08 -56.00 7.73
N VAL A 5 -40.38 -57.08 8.04
CA VAL A 5 -38.90 -57.08 8.10
C VAL A 5 -38.29 -57.07 6.70
N GLU A 6 -38.86 -57.81 5.76
CA GLU A 6 -38.38 -57.83 4.37
C GLU A 6 -38.62 -56.51 3.63
N THR A 7 -39.77 -55.89 3.85
CA THR A 7 -40.11 -54.58 3.26
C THR A 7 -39.18 -53.49 3.81
N LEU A 8 -38.94 -53.47 5.12
CA LEU A 8 -37.96 -52.57 5.74
C LEU A 8 -36.54 -52.79 5.19
N ARG A 9 -36.10 -54.04 5.04
CA ARG A 9 -34.76 -54.37 4.49
C ARG A 9 -34.59 -53.89 3.05
N LYS A 10 -35.60 -54.07 2.19
CA LYS A 10 -35.60 -53.59 0.80
C LYS A 10 -35.62 -52.06 0.73
N TRP A 11 -36.33 -51.41 1.63
CA TRP A 11 -36.35 -49.95 1.71
C TRP A 11 -35.00 -49.38 2.14
N LEU A 12 -34.40 -49.92 3.21
CA LEU A 12 -33.07 -49.54 3.67
C LEU A 12 -31.98 -49.78 2.61
N SER A 13 -32.07 -50.86 1.81
CA SER A 13 -31.11 -51.08 0.72
C SER A 13 -31.25 -50.03 -0.40
N ARG A 14 -32.48 -49.63 -0.73
CA ARG A 14 -32.70 -48.57 -1.73
C ARG A 14 -32.14 -47.23 -1.27
N ILE A 15 -32.33 -46.89 0.01
CA ILE A 15 -31.74 -45.68 0.59
C ILE A 15 -30.21 -45.74 0.54
N ALA A 16 -29.62 -46.85 0.99
CA ALA A 16 -28.15 -47.01 0.98
C ALA A 16 -27.55 -46.89 -0.43
N ALA A 17 -28.24 -47.43 -1.44
CA ALA A 17 -27.83 -47.30 -2.84
C ALA A 17 -27.99 -45.85 -3.35
N ALA A 18 -29.08 -45.18 -2.98
CA ALA A 18 -29.34 -43.81 -3.38
C ALA A 18 -28.31 -42.84 -2.75
N THR A 19 -28.04 -42.96 -1.45
CA THR A 19 -27.02 -42.15 -0.76
C THR A 19 -25.63 -42.43 -1.31
N GLY A 20 -25.32 -43.70 -1.62
CA GLY A 20 -24.04 -44.09 -2.25
C GLY A 20 -23.84 -43.48 -3.63
N ALA A 21 -24.89 -43.38 -4.46
CA ALA A 21 -24.82 -42.71 -5.76
C ALA A 21 -24.57 -41.20 -5.63
N VAL A 22 -25.32 -40.53 -4.74
CA VAL A 22 -25.08 -39.10 -4.43
C VAL A 22 -23.66 -38.89 -3.90
N ALA A 23 -23.20 -39.77 -3.00
CA ALA A 23 -21.85 -39.75 -2.45
C ALA A 23 -20.74 -39.82 -3.51
N ALA A 24 -20.93 -40.67 -4.52
CA ALA A 24 -19.99 -40.77 -5.63
C ALA A 24 -19.86 -39.44 -6.37
N GLY A 25 -20.98 -38.75 -6.64
CA GLY A 25 -20.96 -37.42 -7.23
C GLY A 25 -20.25 -36.39 -6.36
N LEU A 26 -20.49 -36.40 -5.05
CA LEU A 26 -19.84 -35.49 -4.09
C LEU A 26 -18.33 -35.72 -3.97
N ILE A 27 -17.88 -36.98 -3.91
CA ILE A 27 -16.46 -37.33 -3.80
C ILE A 27 -15.71 -36.97 -5.08
N VAL A 28 -16.27 -37.32 -6.25
CA VAL A 28 -15.65 -36.97 -7.54
C VAL A 28 -15.60 -35.44 -7.72
N GLY A 29 -16.68 -34.73 -7.38
CA GLY A 29 -16.72 -33.28 -7.41
C GLY A 29 -15.73 -32.63 -6.42
N GLY A 30 -15.63 -33.15 -5.20
CA GLY A 30 -14.67 -32.70 -4.19
C GLY A 30 -13.22 -32.94 -4.61
N ALA A 31 -12.91 -34.09 -5.20
CA ALA A 31 -11.59 -34.37 -5.77
C ALA A 31 -11.25 -33.41 -6.92
N GLY A 32 -12.20 -33.16 -7.83
CA GLY A 32 -12.03 -32.18 -8.90
C GLY A 32 -11.78 -30.76 -8.38
N LEU A 33 -12.53 -30.34 -7.35
CA LEU A 33 -12.34 -29.04 -6.70
C LEU A 33 -10.98 -28.96 -5.96
N ALA A 34 -10.50 -30.06 -5.39
CA ALA A 34 -9.17 -30.13 -4.78
C ALA A 34 -8.05 -29.97 -5.82
N ILE A 35 -8.20 -30.57 -7.02
CA ILE A 35 -7.29 -30.34 -8.15
C ILE A 35 -7.31 -28.88 -8.57
N TYR A 36 -8.49 -28.28 -8.73
CA TYR A 36 -8.64 -26.85 -9.01
C TYR A 36 -7.91 -26.00 -7.96
N SER A 37 -8.18 -26.26 -6.69
CA SER A 37 -7.58 -25.57 -5.56
C SER A 37 -6.05 -25.67 -5.53
N ARG A 38 -5.48 -26.80 -5.94
CA ARG A 38 -4.03 -27.04 -5.89
C ARG A 38 -3.30 -26.45 -7.08
N CYS A 39 -3.90 -26.52 -8.27
CA CYS A 39 -3.19 -26.26 -9.52
C CYS A 39 -3.61 -24.96 -10.23
N PHE A 40 -4.83 -24.47 -9.98
CA PHE A 40 -5.42 -23.38 -10.77
C PHE A 40 -5.88 -22.20 -9.91
N ALA A 41 -6.27 -22.44 -8.66
CA ALA A 41 -6.70 -21.38 -7.77
C ALA A 41 -5.52 -20.47 -7.40
N SER A 42 -5.79 -19.15 -7.38
CA SER A 42 -4.80 -18.16 -6.95
C SER A 42 -4.32 -18.45 -5.53
N THR A 43 -3.01 -18.28 -5.33
CA THR A 43 -2.35 -18.41 -4.03
C THR A 43 -1.80 -17.06 -3.60
N ARG A 44 -1.71 -16.85 -2.29
CA ARG A 44 -1.05 -15.67 -1.71
C ARG A 44 -0.12 -16.13 -0.62
N SER A 45 1.05 -15.50 -0.57
CA SER A 45 2.00 -15.73 0.53
C SER A 45 1.45 -15.09 1.79
N LEU A 46 1.04 -15.92 2.75
CA LEU A 46 0.69 -15.44 4.10
C LEU A 46 2.01 -15.23 4.84
N ARG A 47 2.40 -13.97 5.02
CA ARG A 47 3.69 -13.62 5.58
C ARG A 47 3.80 -14.02 7.06
N LYS A 48 4.89 -14.71 7.42
CA LYS A 48 5.14 -15.23 8.78
C LYS A 48 5.21 -14.15 9.86
N THR A 49 5.83 -13.01 9.56
CA THR A 49 6.11 -11.94 10.56
C THR A 49 4.85 -11.38 11.22
N TRP A 50 3.78 -11.16 10.45
CA TRP A 50 2.51 -10.63 10.97
C TRP A 50 1.71 -11.67 11.78
N LEU A 51 1.95 -12.95 11.53
CA LEU A 51 1.28 -14.05 12.22
C LEU A 51 2.00 -14.48 13.50
N GLN A 52 3.32 -14.25 13.59
CA GLN A 52 4.11 -14.60 14.78
C GLN A 52 3.84 -13.70 15.99
N ASN A 53 3.56 -12.41 15.78
CA ASN A 53 3.27 -11.48 16.88
C ASN A 53 1.79 -11.51 17.34
N GLY A 54 0.89 -12.00 16.49
CA GLY A 54 -0.50 -12.19 16.87
C GLY A 54 -0.64 -13.54 17.55
N TYR A 55 -0.78 -13.56 18.87
CA TYR A 55 -1.17 -14.74 19.65
C TYR A 55 -2.42 -15.40 19.04
N PHE A 56 -2.21 -16.31 18.09
CA PHE A 56 -3.23 -17.27 17.70
C PHE A 56 -3.32 -18.23 18.86
N TYR A 57 -4.28 -17.97 19.76
CA TYR A 57 -4.73 -18.83 20.86
C TYR A 57 -3.92 -20.11 21.02
N ASP A 58 -2.87 -20.11 21.85
CA ASP A 58 -2.17 -21.31 22.32
C ASP A 58 -1.82 -22.36 21.25
N SER A 59 -1.78 -21.97 19.96
CA SER A 59 -1.48 -22.90 18.88
C SER A 59 -0.01 -23.18 19.03
N GLY A 60 0.31 -24.38 19.53
CA GLY A 60 1.65 -24.74 19.94
C GLY A 60 2.71 -24.35 18.91
N PRO A 61 3.95 -24.06 19.36
CA PRO A 61 5.02 -23.61 18.49
C PRO A 61 5.17 -24.54 17.27
N GLY A 62 5.03 -24.00 16.06
CA GLY A 62 5.37 -24.70 14.81
C GLY A 62 4.27 -24.87 13.75
N VAL A 63 3.07 -24.30 13.90
CA VAL A 63 2.05 -24.38 12.84
C VAL A 63 2.28 -23.30 11.77
N GLU A 64 2.82 -23.70 10.61
CA GLU A 64 2.99 -22.81 9.45
C GLU A 64 1.65 -22.52 8.75
N ILE A 65 0.96 -21.46 9.17
CA ILE A 65 -0.31 -20.99 8.57
C ILE A 65 -0.15 -20.72 7.06
N SER A 66 1.04 -20.31 6.60
CA SER A 66 1.35 -20.09 5.19
C SER A 66 1.14 -21.32 4.30
N ALA A 67 1.32 -22.52 4.85
CA ALA A 67 1.14 -23.76 4.12
C ALA A 67 -0.29 -24.34 4.24
N LEU A 68 -1.15 -23.74 5.09
CA LEU A 68 -2.48 -24.25 5.40
C LEU A 68 -3.36 -24.48 4.15
N PRO A 69 -3.50 -23.52 3.21
CA PRO A 69 -4.36 -23.75 2.04
C PRO A 69 -3.85 -24.90 1.18
N GLY A 70 -2.52 -25.03 1.03
CA GLY A 70 -1.89 -26.12 0.29
C GLY A 70 -2.08 -27.48 0.97
N HIS A 71 -1.96 -27.54 2.30
CA HIS A 71 -2.19 -28.77 3.07
C HIS A 71 -3.64 -29.22 2.99
N LEU A 72 -4.60 -28.31 3.11
CA LEU A 72 -6.03 -28.63 2.98
C LEU A 72 -6.36 -29.13 1.57
N ALA A 73 -5.84 -28.49 0.52
CA ALA A 73 -6.06 -28.92 -0.85
C ALA A 73 -5.46 -30.33 -1.09
N THR A 74 -4.25 -30.58 -0.58
CA THR A 74 -3.57 -31.87 -0.70
C THR A 74 -4.30 -32.97 0.07
N ALA A 75 -4.78 -32.68 1.29
CA ALA A 75 -5.56 -33.62 2.10
C ALA A 75 -6.88 -33.98 1.40
N ALA A 76 -7.62 -32.99 0.89
CA ALA A 76 -8.84 -33.21 0.13
C ALA A 76 -8.60 -34.06 -1.12
N LEU A 77 -7.51 -33.78 -1.85
CA LEU A 77 -7.15 -34.51 -3.06
C LEU A 77 -6.81 -35.97 -2.75
N ALA A 78 -5.95 -36.21 -1.76
CA ALA A 78 -5.56 -37.56 -1.35
C ALA A 78 -6.77 -38.36 -0.86
N ALA A 79 -7.59 -37.78 0.02
CA ALA A 79 -8.80 -38.42 0.52
C ALA A 79 -9.81 -38.68 -0.61
N GLY A 80 -10.03 -37.72 -1.50
CA GLY A 80 -10.93 -37.84 -2.64
C GLY A 80 -10.51 -38.95 -3.61
N ILE A 81 -9.23 -39.03 -3.96
CA ILE A 81 -8.69 -40.12 -4.81
C ILE A 81 -8.87 -41.47 -4.13
N MET A 82 -8.46 -41.60 -2.86
CA MET A 82 -8.61 -42.86 -2.11
C MET A 82 -10.07 -43.30 -2.05
N MET A 83 -11.00 -42.40 -1.76
CA MET A 83 -12.42 -42.70 -1.69
C MET A 83 -13.03 -43.04 -3.06
N THR A 84 -12.56 -42.41 -4.14
CA THR A 84 -12.99 -42.74 -5.51
C THR A 84 -12.52 -44.14 -5.91
N LEU A 85 -11.28 -44.51 -5.59
CA LEU A 85 -10.76 -45.85 -5.80
C LEU A 85 -11.53 -46.90 -4.99
N LEU A 86 -11.85 -46.58 -3.73
CA LEU A 86 -12.64 -47.43 -2.84
C LEU A 86 -14.06 -47.66 -3.40
N LEU A 87 -14.74 -46.61 -3.85
CA LEU A 87 -16.05 -46.68 -4.49
C LEU A 87 -16.01 -47.53 -5.77
N SER A 88 -14.96 -47.36 -6.58
CA SER A 88 -14.76 -48.14 -7.79
C SER A 88 -14.56 -49.62 -7.46
N ALA A 89 -13.76 -49.94 -6.45
CA ALA A 89 -13.54 -51.31 -5.99
C ALA A 89 -14.83 -51.96 -5.46
N ILE A 90 -15.61 -51.25 -4.62
CA ILE A 90 -16.90 -51.71 -4.11
C ILE A 90 -17.87 -51.98 -5.28
N THR A 91 -17.92 -51.09 -6.27
CA THR A 91 -18.79 -51.23 -7.44
C THR A 91 -18.40 -52.43 -8.30
N VAL A 92 -17.10 -52.59 -8.61
CA VAL A 92 -16.58 -53.73 -9.39
C VAL A 92 -16.85 -55.06 -8.67
N GLN A 93 -16.66 -55.13 -7.36
CA GLN A 93 -16.95 -56.33 -6.58
C GLN A 93 -18.45 -56.63 -6.51
N ALA A 94 -19.28 -55.61 -6.31
CA ALA A 94 -20.74 -55.73 -6.35
C ALA A 94 -21.24 -56.21 -7.72
N VAL A 95 -20.50 -55.97 -8.81
CA VAL A 95 -20.83 -56.54 -10.14
C VAL A 95 -20.33 -57.97 -10.30
N ARG A 96 -19.10 -58.29 -9.84
CA ARG A 96 -18.45 -59.60 -10.07
C ARG A 96 -18.95 -60.77 -9.21
N ASN A 97 -19.90 -60.55 -8.29
CA ASN A 97 -20.60 -61.60 -7.51
C ASN A 97 -19.67 -62.60 -6.77
N ARG A 98 -18.47 -62.17 -6.35
CA ARG A 98 -17.55 -63.02 -5.58
C ARG A 98 -17.97 -63.07 -4.11
N ARG A 99 -18.11 -64.28 -3.56
CA ARG A 99 -18.53 -64.55 -2.17
C ARG A 99 -17.48 -64.21 -1.10
N THR A 100 -16.25 -63.85 -1.47
CA THR A 100 -15.14 -63.54 -0.56
C THR A 100 -15.15 -62.06 -0.15
N TYR A 101 -15.96 -61.73 0.87
CA TYR A 101 -16.08 -60.37 1.41
C TYR A 101 -15.32 -60.13 2.74
N ASP A 102 -14.77 -61.18 3.35
CA ASP A 102 -14.32 -61.15 4.75
C ASP A 102 -13.11 -60.23 5.03
N GLY A 103 -12.36 -59.79 4.01
CA GLY A 103 -11.23 -58.86 4.18
C GLY A 103 -11.49 -57.41 3.75
N LEU A 104 -12.32 -57.18 2.73
CA LEU A 104 -12.48 -55.84 2.15
C LEU A 104 -13.36 -54.94 3.03
N GLY A 105 -14.34 -55.50 3.73
CA GLY A 105 -15.22 -54.74 4.62
C GLY A 105 -14.43 -54.01 5.71
N THR A 106 -13.47 -54.68 6.33
CA THR A 106 -12.60 -54.10 7.36
C THR A 106 -11.75 -52.95 6.81
N PHE A 107 -11.16 -53.12 5.63
CA PHE A 107 -10.35 -52.08 5.00
C PHE A 107 -11.19 -50.84 4.61
N VAL A 108 -12.40 -51.06 4.08
CA VAL A 108 -13.35 -49.99 3.75
C VAL A 108 -13.74 -49.21 5.00
N VAL A 109 -14.11 -49.90 6.09
CA VAL A 109 -14.47 -49.26 7.36
C VAL A 109 -13.29 -48.49 7.94
N MET A 110 -12.08 -49.07 7.95
CA MET A 110 -10.89 -48.37 8.45
C MET A 110 -10.54 -47.14 7.60
N THR A 111 -10.69 -47.21 6.28
CA THR A 111 -10.44 -46.06 5.38
C THR A 111 -11.45 -44.94 5.62
N VAL A 112 -12.74 -45.30 5.77
CA VAL A 112 -13.82 -44.36 6.06
C VAL A 112 -13.61 -43.72 7.44
N VAL A 113 -13.29 -44.51 8.47
CA VAL A 113 -12.99 -44.02 9.82
C VAL A 113 -11.77 -43.09 9.81
N ALA A 114 -10.69 -43.48 9.13
CA ALA A 114 -9.50 -42.64 8.99
C ALA A 114 -9.82 -41.30 8.31
N GLY A 115 -10.56 -41.32 7.19
CA GLY A 115 -10.98 -40.10 6.49
C GLY A 115 -11.87 -39.20 7.35
N LEU A 116 -12.80 -39.79 8.10
CA LEU A 116 -13.69 -39.07 9.03
C LEU A 116 -12.94 -38.51 10.25
N ALA A 117 -11.85 -39.12 10.68
CA ALA A 117 -11.05 -38.64 11.82
C ALA A 117 -10.06 -37.53 11.40
N ILE A 118 -9.42 -37.65 10.24
CA ILE A 118 -8.38 -36.71 9.79
C ILE A 118 -8.94 -35.29 9.67
N LEU A 119 -10.08 -35.09 9.01
CA LEU A 119 -10.59 -33.73 8.73
C LEU A 119 -11.00 -32.95 10.00
N PRO A 120 -11.73 -33.52 10.97
CA PRO A 120 -11.96 -32.87 12.27
C PRO A 120 -10.68 -32.61 13.06
N ILE A 121 -9.71 -33.54 13.04
CA ILE A 121 -8.42 -33.34 13.70
C ILE A 121 -7.70 -32.14 13.08
N LEU A 122 -7.66 -32.03 11.75
CA LEU A 122 -7.09 -30.85 11.08
C LEU A 122 -7.91 -29.60 11.43
N ALA A 123 -9.24 -29.67 11.44
CA ALA A 123 -10.10 -28.54 11.77
C ALA A 123 -9.84 -27.97 13.17
N VAL A 124 -9.68 -28.84 14.16
CA VAL A 124 -9.35 -28.48 15.54
C VAL A 124 -7.89 -28.00 15.63
N ARG A 125 -6.94 -28.77 15.08
CA ARG A 125 -5.50 -28.45 15.13
C ARG A 125 -5.16 -27.09 14.52
N TYR A 126 -5.84 -26.71 13.45
CA TYR A 126 -5.62 -25.42 12.76
C TYR A 126 -6.63 -24.34 13.14
N HIS A 127 -7.55 -24.62 14.07
CA HIS A 127 -8.67 -23.74 14.41
C HIS A 127 -9.35 -23.17 13.15
N LEU A 128 -9.67 -24.04 12.18
CA LEU A 128 -10.04 -23.65 10.81
C LEU A 128 -11.12 -22.56 10.73
N PRO A 129 -12.20 -22.55 11.54
CA PRO A 129 -13.18 -21.47 11.49
C PRO A 129 -12.57 -20.09 11.83
N THR A 130 -11.77 -20.01 12.89
CA THR A 130 -11.11 -18.77 13.32
C THR A 130 -10.00 -18.38 12.35
N ALA A 131 -9.19 -19.33 11.91
CA ALA A 131 -8.14 -19.08 10.92
C ALA A 131 -8.73 -18.60 9.59
N TYR A 132 -9.81 -19.22 9.11
CA TYR A 132 -10.51 -18.81 7.91
C TYR A 132 -11.13 -17.40 8.06
N ALA A 133 -11.84 -17.15 9.16
CA ALA A 133 -12.42 -15.83 9.42
C ALA A 133 -11.34 -14.74 9.46
N LYS A 134 -10.23 -14.99 10.16
CA LYS A 134 -9.11 -14.05 10.24
C LYS A 134 -8.42 -13.86 8.90
N ILE A 135 -8.09 -14.93 8.17
CA ILE A 135 -7.45 -14.81 6.85
C ILE A 135 -8.35 -14.02 5.89
N ARG A 136 -9.65 -14.28 5.91
CA ARG A 136 -10.63 -13.61 5.04
C ARG A 136 -10.78 -12.12 5.36
N LEU A 137 -10.63 -11.74 6.63
CA LEU A 137 -10.69 -10.35 7.06
C LEU A 137 -9.37 -9.62 6.76
N ASP A 138 -8.27 -10.21 7.21
CA ASP A 138 -6.98 -9.54 7.30
C ASP A 138 -6.12 -9.61 6.03
N TYR A 139 -6.45 -10.49 5.09
CA TYR A 139 -5.67 -10.70 3.88
C TYR A 139 -6.54 -10.58 2.63
N GLN A 140 -5.86 -10.41 1.50
CA GLN A 140 -6.53 -10.43 0.20
C GLN A 140 -7.24 -11.76 0.03
N LEU A 141 -8.47 -11.75 -0.47
CA LEU A 141 -9.13 -13.00 -0.81
C LEU A 141 -8.35 -13.70 -1.93
N PHE A 142 -8.22 -15.01 -1.82
CA PHE A 142 -7.60 -15.85 -2.83
C PHE A 142 -8.38 -17.15 -2.96
N GLY A 143 -8.39 -17.73 -4.16
CA GLY A 143 -9.27 -18.86 -4.49
C GLY A 143 -8.94 -20.11 -3.67
N GLN A 144 -7.65 -20.37 -3.41
CA GLN A 144 -7.20 -21.67 -2.90
C GLN A 144 -7.80 -22.05 -1.54
N LEU A 145 -7.90 -21.14 -0.58
CA LEU A 145 -8.39 -21.47 0.75
C LEU A 145 -9.87 -21.89 0.77
N PRO A 146 -10.84 -21.10 0.29
CA PRO A 146 -12.24 -21.50 0.28
C PRO A 146 -12.50 -22.73 -0.59
N THR A 147 -11.80 -22.89 -1.72
CA THR A 147 -11.96 -24.10 -2.56
C THR A 147 -11.41 -25.34 -1.87
N ALA A 148 -10.30 -25.24 -1.12
CA ALA A 148 -9.77 -26.35 -0.34
C ALA A 148 -10.73 -26.76 0.80
N ILE A 149 -11.29 -25.79 1.53
CA ILE A 149 -12.26 -26.05 2.59
C ILE A 149 -13.52 -26.71 2.02
N ALA A 150 -14.04 -26.18 0.91
CA ALA A 150 -15.19 -26.73 0.22
C ALA A 150 -14.93 -28.16 -0.30
N ALA A 151 -13.75 -28.43 -0.86
CA ALA A 151 -13.36 -29.76 -1.31
C ALA A 151 -13.33 -30.76 -0.16
N ASN A 152 -12.72 -30.40 0.98
CA ASN A 152 -12.73 -31.23 2.19
C ASN A 152 -14.16 -31.48 2.69
N GLY A 153 -15.01 -30.45 2.68
CA GLY A 153 -16.43 -30.57 3.05
C GLY A 153 -17.19 -31.56 2.15
N LEU A 154 -17.03 -31.47 0.83
CA LEU A 154 -17.65 -32.38 -0.13
C LEU A 154 -17.17 -33.83 0.03
N VAL A 155 -15.85 -34.03 0.20
CA VAL A 155 -15.27 -35.36 0.42
C VAL A 155 -15.74 -35.95 1.75
N LEU A 156 -15.78 -35.16 2.82
CA LEU A 156 -16.27 -35.61 4.13
C LEU A 156 -17.74 -36.04 4.05
N LEU A 157 -18.59 -35.19 3.46
CA LEU A 157 -20.03 -35.41 3.38
C LEU A 157 -20.35 -36.62 2.47
N GLY A 158 -19.63 -36.74 1.35
CA GLY A 158 -19.68 -37.95 0.52
C GLY A 158 -19.22 -39.20 1.29
N THR A 159 -18.12 -39.12 2.04
CA THR A 159 -17.61 -40.25 2.85
C THR A 159 -18.64 -40.74 3.87
N VAL A 160 -19.35 -39.83 4.54
CA VAL A 160 -20.47 -40.18 5.44
C VAL A 160 -21.57 -40.93 4.69
N PHE A 161 -21.96 -40.46 3.50
CA PHE A 161 -23.01 -41.09 2.69
C PHE A 161 -22.61 -42.46 2.13
N VAL A 162 -21.32 -42.75 1.98
CA VAL A 162 -20.80 -44.07 1.57
C VAL A 162 -20.97 -45.13 2.66
N ILE A 163 -21.03 -44.77 3.97
CA ILE A 163 -21.10 -45.75 5.08
C ILE A 163 -22.24 -46.77 4.87
N GLY A 164 -23.44 -46.29 4.54
CA GLY A 164 -24.59 -47.18 4.32
C GLY A 164 -24.39 -48.16 3.15
N MET A 165 -23.72 -47.70 2.09
CA MET A 165 -23.38 -48.52 0.93
C MET A 165 -22.26 -49.51 1.24
N ALA A 166 -21.25 -49.08 1.98
CA ALA A 166 -20.11 -49.90 2.42
C ALA A 166 -20.54 -51.07 3.31
N LEU A 167 -21.48 -50.83 4.23
CA LEU A 167 -22.01 -51.87 5.12
C LEU A 167 -22.91 -52.88 4.37
N ARG A 168 -23.45 -52.51 3.20
CA ARG A 168 -24.39 -53.35 2.42
C ARG A 168 -24.16 -53.19 0.91
N PRO A 169 -23.03 -53.67 0.36
CA PRO A 169 -22.64 -53.42 -1.04
C PRO A 169 -23.61 -54.03 -2.06
N ASN A 170 -24.29 -55.13 -1.70
CA ASN A 170 -25.35 -55.73 -2.52
C ASN A 170 -26.56 -54.80 -2.75
N SER A 171 -26.70 -53.75 -1.94
CA SER A 171 -27.77 -52.76 -2.08
C SER A 171 -27.70 -51.99 -3.39
N ILE A 172 -26.52 -51.83 -4.01
CA ILE A 172 -26.35 -51.12 -5.30
C ILE A 172 -27.25 -51.74 -6.39
N ARG A 173 -27.47 -53.06 -6.35
CA ARG A 173 -28.34 -53.77 -7.31
C ARG A 173 -29.83 -53.52 -7.10
N SER A 174 -30.22 -52.90 -5.98
CA SER A 174 -31.63 -52.65 -5.67
C SER A 174 -32.24 -51.48 -6.45
N LEU A 175 -31.39 -50.67 -7.12
CA LEU A 175 -31.80 -49.58 -7.99
C LEU A 175 -31.36 -49.83 -9.44
N PRO A 176 -32.17 -49.44 -10.44
CA PRO A 176 -31.78 -49.50 -11.84
C PRO A 176 -30.69 -48.46 -12.16
N ARG A 177 -29.81 -48.77 -13.10
CA ARG A 177 -28.70 -47.91 -13.56
C ARG A 177 -29.08 -46.45 -13.87
N PRO A 178 -30.18 -46.13 -14.59
CA PRO A 178 -30.55 -44.74 -14.85
C PRO A 178 -30.84 -43.93 -13.58
N ILE A 179 -31.42 -44.55 -12.54
CA ILE A 179 -31.66 -43.86 -11.26
C ILE A 179 -30.34 -43.59 -10.54
N LEU A 180 -29.42 -44.55 -10.53
CA LEU A 180 -28.08 -44.33 -9.96
C LEU A 180 -27.35 -43.20 -10.70
N ALA A 181 -27.40 -43.19 -12.04
CA ALA A 181 -26.81 -42.12 -12.83
C ALA A 181 -27.40 -40.75 -12.47
N ALA A 182 -28.74 -40.63 -12.42
CA ALA A 182 -29.42 -39.40 -12.04
C ALA A 182 -29.02 -38.91 -10.63
N LEU A 183 -28.93 -39.81 -9.64
CA LEU A 183 -28.53 -39.47 -8.28
C LEU A 183 -27.05 -39.05 -8.18
N THR A 184 -26.16 -39.70 -8.93
CA THR A 184 -24.76 -39.25 -9.06
C THR A 184 -24.70 -37.86 -9.69
N THR A 185 -25.51 -37.59 -10.72
CA THR A 185 -25.63 -36.25 -11.31
C THR A 185 -26.11 -35.22 -10.28
N VAL A 186 -27.05 -35.55 -9.39
CA VAL A 186 -27.45 -34.67 -8.29
C VAL A 186 -26.27 -34.34 -7.38
N GLY A 187 -25.46 -35.33 -6.98
CA GLY A 187 -24.25 -35.11 -6.18
C GLY A 187 -23.20 -34.22 -6.88
N LEU A 188 -23.05 -34.38 -8.20
CA LEU A 188 -22.20 -33.51 -9.01
C LEU A 188 -22.75 -32.08 -9.10
N LEU A 189 -24.06 -31.90 -9.28
CA LEU A 189 -24.69 -30.57 -9.30
C LEU A 189 -24.48 -29.82 -7.98
N VAL A 190 -24.65 -30.51 -6.85
CA VAL A 190 -24.35 -29.95 -5.51
C VAL A 190 -22.88 -29.53 -5.43
N SER A 191 -21.96 -30.37 -5.89
CA SER A 191 -20.53 -30.06 -5.92
C SER A 191 -20.23 -28.83 -6.78
N THR A 192 -20.87 -28.70 -7.94
CA THR A 192 -20.72 -27.53 -8.82
C THR A 192 -21.20 -26.25 -8.14
N VAL A 193 -22.36 -26.26 -7.47
CA VAL A 193 -22.87 -25.10 -6.74
C VAL A 193 -21.91 -24.69 -5.62
N VAL A 194 -21.40 -25.66 -4.86
CA VAL A 194 -20.42 -25.43 -3.79
C VAL A 194 -19.11 -24.89 -4.36
N ALA A 195 -18.63 -25.43 -5.48
CA ALA A 195 -17.43 -24.94 -6.16
C ALA A 195 -17.58 -23.49 -6.63
N VAL A 196 -18.69 -23.13 -7.27
CA VAL A 196 -18.98 -21.75 -7.68
C VAL A 196 -19.03 -20.82 -6.47
N GLY A 197 -19.69 -21.24 -5.38
CA GLY A 197 -19.72 -20.48 -4.14
C GLY A 197 -18.33 -20.27 -3.53
N ALA A 198 -17.48 -21.29 -3.53
CA ALA A 198 -16.12 -21.24 -3.00
C ALA A 198 -15.19 -20.36 -3.85
N ILE A 199 -15.24 -20.48 -5.18
CA ILE A 199 -14.51 -19.60 -6.10
C ILE A 199 -14.93 -18.15 -5.88
N ARG A 200 -16.25 -17.91 -5.83
CA ARG A 200 -16.84 -16.58 -5.57
C ARG A 200 -16.46 -16.03 -4.18
N ALA A 201 -16.23 -16.90 -3.19
CA ALA A 201 -15.78 -16.51 -1.86
C ALA A 201 -14.27 -16.18 -1.80
N GLY A 202 -13.48 -16.64 -2.78
CA GLY A 202 -12.05 -16.31 -2.93
C GLY A 202 -11.77 -15.19 -3.94
N ASP A 203 -12.80 -14.62 -4.55
CA ASP A 203 -12.72 -13.52 -5.52
C ASP A 203 -12.62 -12.17 -4.81
N ASP A 204 -11.41 -11.62 -4.76
CA ASP A 204 -11.11 -10.36 -4.07
C ASP A 204 -11.69 -9.13 -4.76
N GLN A 205 -11.95 -9.19 -6.07
CA GLN A 205 -12.47 -8.05 -6.84
C GLN A 205 -13.82 -7.57 -6.31
N ARG A 206 -14.54 -8.42 -5.57
CA ARG A 206 -15.80 -8.09 -4.91
C ARG A 206 -15.67 -7.14 -3.74
N ASN A 207 -14.49 -7.13 -3.13
CA ASN A 207 -14.16 -6.28 -2.00
C ASN A 207 -13.49 -4.99 -2.45
N VAL A 208 -13.33 -4.79 -3.76
CA VAL A 208 -12.72 -3.61 -4.34
C VAL A 208 -13.79 -2.87 -5.13
N ASP A 209 -13.98 -1.61 -4.81
CA ASP A 209 -14.65 -0.64 -5.65
C ASP A 209 -13.56 0.09 -6.43
N HIS A 210 -13.37 -0.32 -7.69
CA HIS A 210 -12.38 0.28 -8.57
C HIS A 210 -13.10 0.90 -9.76
N VAL A 211 -13.02 2.23 -9.84
CA VAL A 211 -13.51 3.00 -10.98
C VAL A 211 -12.30 3.67 -11.61
N SER A 212 -12.11 3.43 -12.91
CA SER A 212 -11.09 4.11 -13.71
C SER A 212 -11.67 5.30 -14.47
N ALA A 213 -10.79 6.19 -14.91
CA ALA A 213 -11.12 7.36 -15.73
C ALA A 213 -10.46 7.29 -17.10
N SER A 214 -11.04 7.96 -18.09
CA SER A 214 -10.34 8.24 -19.34
C SER A 214 -9.19 9.22 -19.10
N ARG A 215 -8.13 9.12 -19.91
CA ARG A 215 -7.07 10.14 -19.94
C ARG A 215 -7.64 11.48 -20.39
N VAL A 216 -7.09 12.55 -19.82
CA VAL A 216 -7.41 13.95 -20.13
C VAL A 216 -6.10 14.71 -20.27
N ASP A 217 -6.14 15.92 -20.79
CA ASP A 217 -4.97 16.79 -20.76
C ASP A 217 -4.66 17.22 -19.33
N ILE A 218 -3.37 17.26 -18.99
CA ILE A 218 -2.92 17.70 -17.67
C ILE A 218 -2.99 19.24 -17.64
N PRO A 219 -3.77 19.85 -16.74
CA PRO A 219 -3.81 21.30 -16.61
C PRO A 219 -2.42 21.85 -16.24
N ALA A 220 -2.13 23.08 -16.63
CA ALA A 220 -0.89 23.73 -16.20
C ALA A 220 -0.87 23.88 -14.67
N LEU A 221 0.33 23.83 -14.09
CA LEU A 221 0.51 24.20 -12.70
C LEU A 221 0.21 25.70 -12.53
N PRO A 222 -0.43 26.11 -11.41
CA PRO A 222 -0.71 27.51 -11.15
C PRO A 222 0.60 28.31 -11.01
N ASP A 223 0.62 29.50 -11.60
CA ASP A 223 1.69 30.49 -11.45
C ASP A 223 1.44 31.46 -10.29
N ARG A 224 0.17 31.57 -9.86
CA ARG A 224 -0.34 32.44 -8.79
C ARG A 224 -1.40 31.71 -7.97
N LEU A 225 -1.67 32.18 -6.75
CA LEU A 225 -2.64 31.53 -5.86
C LEU A 225 -4.07 31.50 -6.43
N GLY A 226 -4.56 32.64 -6.93
CA GLY A 226 -5.94 32.77 -7.44
C GLY A 226 -6.98 32.85 -6.31
N THR A 227 -8.20 32.38 -6.57
CA THR A 227 -9.32 32.39 -5.61
C THR A 227 -9.79 30.96 -5.31
N GLU A 228 -10.45 30.74 -4.16
CA GLU A 228 -11.07 29.45 -3.84
C GLU A 228 -12.01 28.98 -4.98
N ARG A 229 -11.88 27.71 -5.38
CA ARG A 229 -12.67 27.05 -6.43
C ARG A 229 -13.51 25.92 -5.89
N PHE A 230 -12.93 25.12 -5.01
CA PHE A 230 -13.56 23.96 -4.43
C PHE A 230 -13.02 23.68 -3.04
N ARG A 231 -13.82 22.95 -2.26
CA ARG A 231 -13.54 22.54 -0.90
C ARG A 231 -14.07 21.13 -0.71
N ILE A 232 -13.19 20.22 -0.35
CA ILE A 232 -13.49 18.78 -0.24
C ILE A 232 -13.29 18.36 1.21
N PRO A 233 -14.38 18.19 1.98
CA PRO A 233 -14.30 17.61 3.31
C PRO A 233 -14.16 16.09 3.20
N VAL A 234 -13.14 15.54 3.84
CA VAL A 234 -12.86 14.11 3.91
C VAL A 234 -12.92 13.69 5.37
N PRO A 235 -14.01 13.04 5.80
CA PRO A 235 -14.11 12.55 7.17
C PRO A 235 -13.05 11.47 7.40
N LEU A 236 -12.25 11.64 8.45
CA LEU A 236 -11.40 10.59 8.96
C LEU A 236 -12.22 9.79 9.97
N GLU A 237 -12.28 8.47 9.76
CA GLU A 237 -12.81 7.59 10.79
C GLU A 237 -11.93 7.69 12.04
N THR A 238 -12.56 7.71 13.22
CA THR A 238 -11.92 8.02 14.51
C THR A 238 -10.60 7.26 14.66
N PRO A 239 -9.48 7.96 14.81
CA PRO A 239 -8.18 7.30 14.96
C PRO A 239 -8.19 6.42 16.21
N LEU A 240 -7.39 5.35 16.18
CA LEU A 240 -6.99 4.68 17.41
C LEU A 240 -6.23 5.69 18.27
N PRO A 241 -6.25 5.58 19.61
CA PRO A 241 -5.59 6.52 20.52
C PRO A 241 -4.12 6.80 20.20
N ASP A 242 -3.46 5.89 19.47
CA ASP A 242 -2.04 5.95 19.12
C ASP A 242 -1.78 6.00 17.61
N SER A 243 -2.81 6.15 16.76
CA SER A 243 -2.62 6.21 15.30
C SER A 243 -2.65 7.64 14.79
N ASN A 244 -1.61 8.04 14.05
CA ASN A 244 -1.63 9.28 13.27
C ASN A 244 -2.90 9.35 12.40
N PRO A 245 -3.52 10.55 12.24
CA PRO A 245 -4.69 10.71 11.39
C PRO A 245 -4.39 10.20 9.99
N ALA A 246 -5.28 9.36 9.48
CA ALA A 246 -5.07 8.63 8.25
C ALA A 246 -5.65 9.35 7.06
N GLY A 247 -4.90 10.30 6.56
CA GLY A 247 -5.03 10.61 5.16
C GLY A 247 -3.87 11.41 4.64
N ASP A 248 -3.53 11.06 3.42
CA ASP A 248 -2.43 11.67 2.69
C ASP A 248 -3.03 12.34 1.46
N VAL A 249 -2.44 13.45 1.05
CA VAL A 249 -2.81 14.15 -0.17
C VAL A 249 -1.53 14.39 -0.95
N VAL A 250 -1.56 14.04 -2.23
CA VAL A 250 -0.41 14.19 -3.14
C VAL A 250 -0.85 14.76 -4.48
N SER A 251 0.02 15.53 -5.12
CA SER A 251 -0.19 16.10 -6.45
C SER A 251 0.08 15.06 -7.54
N ALA A 252 -0.93 14.69 -8.34
CA ALA A 252 -0.79 13.61 -9.31
C ALA A 252 -1.75 13.75 -10.50
N GLY A 253 -1.31 13.27 -11.66
CA GLY A 253 -2.12 13.21 -12.86
C GLY A 253 -2.63 14.59 -13.30
N ALA A 254 -3.95 14.75 -13.36
CA ALA A 254 -4.60 16.02 -13.73
C ALA A 254 -5.03 16.86 -12.52
N GLY A 255 -4.54 16.52 -11.33
CA GLY A 255 -4.93 17.17 -10.08
C GLY A 255 -4.21 16.56 -8.89
N PHE A 256 -4.95 15.83 -8.06
CA PHE A 256 -4.41 15.27 -6.82
C PHE A 256 -5.12 13.97 -6.43
N VAL A 257 -4.47 13.20 -5.55
CA VAL A 257 -5.03 11.98 -4.96
C VAL A 257 -5.12 12.15 -3.46
N ILE A 258 -6.27 11.80 -2.90
CA ILE A 258 -6.47 11.67 -1.46
C ILE A 258 -6.47 10.18 -1.12
N ALA A 259 -5.62 9.79 -0.17
CA ALA A 259 -5.71 8.49 0.49
C ALA A 259 -6.45 8.62 1.81
N THR A 260 -7.31 7.65 2.07
CA THR A 260 -7.96 7.40 3.37
C THR A 260 -7.74 5.95 3.72
N TRP A 261 -8.11 5.54 4.94
CA TRP A 261 -8.11 4.12 5.33
C TRP A 261 -8.81 3.19 4.32
N GLN A 262 -9.90 3.66 3.70
CA GLN A 262 -10.69 2.89 2.75
C GLN A 262 -9.98 2.74 1.40
N GLY A 263 -9.16 3.72 1.03
CA GLY A 263 -8.38 3.67 -0.21
C GLY A 263 -8.13 5.03 -0.81
N LEU A 264 -8.01 5.06 -2.14
CA LEU A 264 -7.55 6.21 -2.89
C LEU A 264 -8.69 6.78 -3.73
N THR A 265 -8.79 8.11 -3.79
CA THR A 265 -9.66 8.82 -4.75
C THR A 265 -8.86 9.94 -5.39
N ALA A 266 -8.85 9.96 -6.72
CA ALA A 266 -8.25 11.03 -7.49
C ALA A 266 -9.28 12.08 -7.85
N TYR A 267 -8.86 13.33 -7.83
CA TYR A 267 -9.68 14.49 -8.10
C TYR A 267 -9.06 15.31 -9.23
N ASP A 268 -9.94 15.91 -10.02
CA ASP A 268 -9.57 16.91 -11.02
C ASP A 268 -9.12 18.19 -10.32
N GLY A 269 -7.92 18.68 -10.63
CA GLY A 269 -7.36 19.82 -9.91
C GLY A 269 -7.98 21.17 -10.28
N THR A 270 -8.75 21.26 -11.38
CA THR A 270 -9.43 22.49 -11.76
C THR A 270 -10.80 22.61 -11.11
N THR A 271 -11.52 21.49 -11.01
CA THR A 271 -12.93 21.45 -10.59
C THR A 271 -13.15 20.83 -9.21
N GLY A 272 -12.19 20.08 -8.69
CA GLY A 272 -12.34 19.30 -7.45
C GLY A 272 -13.26 18.08 -7.61
N ALA A 273 -13.66 17.70 -8.82
CA ALA A 273 -14.54 16.56 -9.05
C ALA A 273 -13.76 15.23 -8.97
N PRO A 274 -14.32 14.16 -8.37
CA PRO A 274 -13.68 12.85 -8.36
C PRO A 274 -13.59 12.28 -9.79
N ARG A 275 -12.45 11.68 -10.12
CA ARG A 275 -12.17 11.12 -11.46
C ARG A 275 -12.13 9.60 -11.43
N TRP A 276 -11.29 9.04 -10.58
CA TRP A 276 -11.13 7.59 -10.39
C TRP A 276 -10.95 7.30 -8.91
N HIS A 277 -11.27 6.08 -8.49
CA HIS A 277 -11.03 5.64 -7.11
C HIS A 277 -10.72 4.17 -7.03
N TYR A 278 -9.94 3.80 -6.02
CA TYR A 278 -9.70 2.42 -5.61
C TYR A 278 -10.02 2.34 -4.12
N LEU A 279 -11.21 1.85 -3.78
CA LEU A 279 -11.70 1.73 -2.41
C LEU A 279 -11.88 0.26 -2.04
N ARG A 280 -11.51 -0.12 -0.82
CA ARG A 280 -11.72 -1.46 -0.30
C ARG A 280 -12.91 -1.50 0.66
N ARG A 281 -13.88 -2.36 0.34
CA ARG A 281 -15.15 -2.51 1.06
C ARG A 281 -15.08 -3.49 2.23
N ASN A 282 -14.04 -4.32 2.32
CA ASN A 282 -13.93 -5.38 3.31
C ASN A 282 -13.45 -4.92 4.70
N ARG A 283 -13.90 -3.74 5.14
CA ARG A 283 -13.66 -3.25 6.49
C ARG A 283 -14.76 -3.77 7.41
N TYR A 284 -14.36 -4.55 8.41
CA TYR A 284 -15.21 -4.89 9.54
C TYR A 284 -14.80 -3.93 10.67
N ASP A 285 -15.76 -3.40 11.42
CA ASP A 285 -15.55 -2.67 12.69
C ASP A 285 -14.57 -1.47 12.72
N GLY A 286 -14.23 -0.88 11.57
CA GLY A 286 -13.39 0.33 11.53
C GLY A 286 -11.89 0.06 11.75
N HIS A 287 -11.47 -1.12 12.20
CA HIS A 287 -10.05 -1.34 12.57
C HIS A 287 -9.46 -2.62 12.00
N ARG A 288 -10.28 -3.46 11.36
CA ARG A 288 -9.84 -4.73 10.77
C ARG A 288 -10.02 -4.73 9.27
N GLY A 289 -9.02 -5.25 8.58
CA GLY A 289 -9.05 -5.43 7.14
C GLY A 289 -7.76 -5.06 6.45
N LEU A 290 -7.84 -5.02 5.13
CA LEU A 290 -6.80 -4.47 4.27
C LEU A 290 -7.05 -2.98 4.13
N THR A 291 -6.29 -2.19 4.88
CA THR A 291 -6.41 -0.73 4.85
C THR A 291 -5.16 -0.11 4.26
N TYR A 292 -5.33 1.10 3.75
CA TYR A 292 -4.23 1.98 3.42
C TYR A 292 -3.31 2.20 4.65
N VAL A 293 -2.00 2.31 4.43
CA VAL A 293 -1.03 2.66 5.49
C VAL A 293 -0.78 4.17 5.43
N PRO A 294 -1.13 4.96 6.47
CA PRO A 294 -0.89 6.41 6.49
C PRO A 294 0.56 6.78 6.22
N LYS A 295 0.78 7.97 5.65
CA LYS A 295 2.10 8.47 5.23
C LYS A 295 2.82 7.63 4.18
N SER A 296 2.13 6.72 3.47
CA SER A 296 2.73 5.89 2.42
C SER A 296 2.37 6.32 0.98
N LEU A 297 1.50 7.31 0.81
CA LEU A 297 1.06 7.76 -0.51
C LEU A 297 2.19 8.57 -1.15
N ARG A 298 2.57 8.21 -2.37
CA ARG A 298 3.67 8.83 -3.10
C ARG A 298 3.30 9.07 -4.55
N THR A 299 3.99 10.03 -5.15
CA THR A 299 3.87 10.37 -6.57
C THR A 299 5.22 10.25 -7.24
N LEU A 300 5.23 9.52 -8.35
CA LEU A 300 6.43 9.14 -9.07
C LEU A 300 6.27 9.48 -10.56
N ASP A 301 7.40 9.52 -11.28
CA ASP A 301 7.44 9.80 -12.72
C ASP A 301 6.73 11.11 -13.13
N ASP A 302 7.09 12.21 -12.48
CA ASP A 302 6.47 13.54 -12.65
C ASP A 302 4.95 13.49 -12.40
N GLY A 303 4.56 12.84 -11.31
CA GLY A 303 3.15 12.71 -10.90
C GLY A 303 2.31 11.79 -11.80
N LYS A 304 2.92 11.01 -12.71
CA LYS A 304 2.21 10.08 -13.60
C LYS A 304 1.90 8.74 -12.95
N VAL A 305 2.57 8.41 -11.86
CA VAL A 305 2.36 7.19 -11.10
C VAL A 305 2.05 7.53 -9.65
N VAL A 306 1.02 6.89 -9.10
CA VAL A 306 0.66 6.98 -7.67
C VAL A 306 1.02 5.65 -7.04
N LEU A 307 1.79 5.70 -5.95
CA LEU A 307 2.23 4.53 -5.20
C LEU A 307 1.64 4.59 -3.79
N ALA A 308 1.07 3.48 -3.31
CA ALA A 308 0.51 3.40 -1.96
C ALA A 308 0.78 2.04 -1.32
N MET A 309 1.04 2.05 -0.01
CA MET A 309 1.19 0.83 0.78
C MET A 309 -0.14 0.44 1.40
N TRP A 310 -0.42 -0.85 1.34
CA TRP A 310 -1.60 -1.45 1.94
C TRP A 310 -1.19 -2.46 3.00
N GLN A 311 -1.79 -2.34 4.18
CA GLN A 311 -1.53 -3.25 5.28
C GLN A 311 -1.83 -4.68 4.84
N ARG A 312 -0.85 -5.58 5.00
CA ARG A 312 -0.93 -7.02 4.64
C ARG A 312 -1.18 -7.33 3.15
N LEU A 313 -1.14 -6.32 2.28
CA LEU A 313 -1.21 -6.50 0.83
C LEU A 313 0.07 -6.03 0.10
N ALA A 314 0.86 -5.17 0.74
CA ALA A 314 2.08 -4.53 0.23
C ALA A 314 1.79 -3.34 -0.71
N TRP A 315 2.79 -2.96 -1.51
CA TRP A 315 2.77 -1.81 -2.39
C TRP A 315 1.98 -2.06 -3.67
N ILE A 316 1.18 -1.06 -4.07
CA ILE A 316 0.44 -1.04 -5.34
C ILE A 316 0.74 0.28 -6.04
N ALA A 317 1.07 0.22 -7.33
CA ALA A 317 1.19 1.40 -8.18
C ALA A 317 0.00 1.53 -9.14
N PHE A 318 -0.42 2.76 -9.34
CA PHE A 318 -1.53 3.16 -10.18
C PHE A 318 -1.07 4.19 -11.21
N ASP A 319 -1.64 4.14 -12.42
CA ASP A 319 -1.57 5.25 -13.37
C ASP A 319 -2.35 6.42 -12.77
N ALA A 320 -1.69 7.56 -12.56
CA ALA A 320 -2.29 8.70 -11.88
C ALA A 320 -3.44 9.34 -12.66
N MET A 321 -3.50 9.15 -13.99
CA MET A 321 -4.51 9.74 -14.86
C MET A 321 -5.77 8.88 -14.95
N THR A 322 -5.60 7.56 -14.98
CA THR A 322 -6.70 6.61 -15.22
C THR A 322 -7.11 5.81 -13.98
N GLY A 323 -6.23 5.70 -12.98
CA GLY A 323 -6.41 4.82 -11.84
C GLY A 323 -6.15 3.34 -12.14
N GLU A 324 -5.68 2.99 -13.34
CA GLU A 324 -5.35 1.59 -13.67
C GLU A 324 -4.21 1.07 -12.79
N ILE A 325 -4.31 -0.18 -12.31
CA ILE A 325 -3.24 -0.81 -11.55
C ILE A 325 -2.11 -1.15 -12.52
N LEU A 326 -0.95 -0.51 -12.32
CA LEU A 326 0.24 -0.75 -13.14
C LEU A 326 0.95 -2.04 -12.73
N TRP A 327 1.11 -2.24 -11.43
CA TRP A 327 1.66 -3.47 -10.88
C TRP A 327 1.23 -3.70 -9.44
N GLN A 328 1.20 -4.98 -9.08
CA GLN A 328 1.01 -5.49 -7.73
C GLN A 328 1.92 -6.72 -7.59
N GLY A 329 2.84 -6.70 -6.62
CA GLY A 329 3.80 -7.81 -6.44
C GLY A 329 4.96 -7.81 -7.45
N SER A 330 5.48 -6.62 -7.77
CA SER A 330 6.71 -6.42 -8.54
C SER A 330 7.97 -6.72 -7.72
N ASP A 331 9.16 -6.62 -8.35
CA ASP A 331 10.45 -6.72 -7.65
C ASP A 331 10.53 -5.72 -6.50
N PHE A 332 10.11 -4.47 -6.71
CA PHE A 332 10.02 -3.47 -5.66
C PHE A 332 9.11 -3.93 -4.51
N ALA A 333 7.90 -4.42 -4.81
CA ALA A 333 6.98 -4.87 -3.77
C ALA A 333 7.52 -6.09 -2.99
N HIS A 334 8.37 -6.90 -3.60
CA HIS A 334 9.06 -8.00 -2.94
C HIS A 334 10.20 -7.51 -2.04
N ASP A 335 11.07 -6.66 -2.59
CA ASP A 335 12.25 -6.13 -1.92
C ASP A 335 11.86 -5.22 -0.75
N ALA A 336 10.92 -4.29 -0.95
CA ALA A 336 10.39 -3.39 0.09
C ALA A 336 9.64 -4.13 1.20
N ALA A 337 9.38 -5.43 1.00
CA ALA A 337 8.83 -6.26 2.05
C ALA A 337 9.96 -6.76 2.98
N LEU A 338 11.19 -6.94 2.51
CA LEU A 338 12.28 -7.56 3.29
C LEU A 338 12.57 -6.80 4.60
N PRO A 339 12.97 -7.48 5.68
CA PRO A 339 13.41 -6.81 6.90
C PRO A 339 14.60 -5.89 6.61
N GLY A 340 14.61 -4.68 7.18
CA GLY A 340 15.67 -3.69 6.96
C GLY A 340 15.57 -2.92 5.63
N ALA A 341 14.56 -3.19 4.81
CA ALA A 341 14.28 -2.36 3.64
C ALA A 341 13.61 -1.06 4.10
N ASP A 342 14.34 0.05 4.00
CA ASP A 342 13.82 1.38 4.22
C ASP A 342 13.62 2.07 2.87
N LEU A 343 12.46 2.70 2.74
CA LEU A 343 12.22 3.54 1.58
C LEU A 343 12.84 4.90 1.86
N VAL A 344 13.59 5.39 0.87
CA VAL A 344 14.18 6.73 0.94
C VAL A 344 13.08 7.74 0.67
N PHE A 345 12.30 8.01 1.71
CA PHE A 345 11.34 9.08 1.73
C PHE A 345 11.64 9.94 2.94
N PRO A 346 11.70 11.27 2.80
CA PRO A 346 11.81 12.14 3.96
C PRO A 346 10.61 11.87 4.87
N VAL A 347 10.88 11.41 6.10
CA VAL A 347 9.86 10.96 7.06
C VAL A 347 8.93 12.10 7.50
N ASN A 348 9.33 13.35 7.21
CA ASN A 348 8.69 14.58 7.70
C ASN A 348 8.28 15.55 6.59
N GLU A 349 8.60 15.30 5.32
CA GLU A 349 8.21 16.18 4.22
C GLU A 349 7.13 15.47 3.40
N PHE A 350 5.90 15.97 3.51
CA PHE A 350 4.86 15.66 2.55
C PHE A 350 5.24 16.36 1.24
N ASP A 351 6.16 15.72 0.53
CA ASP A 351 6.88 16.27 -0.61
C ASP A 351 5.91 16.72 -1.71
N THR A 352 6.09 17.96 -2.16
CA THR A 352 5.34 18.58 -3.26
C THR A 352 5.81 18.10 -4.63
N GLY A 353 6.93 17.37 -4.70
CA GLY A 353 7.55 16.93 -5.92
C GLY A 353 7.40 15.44 -6.22
N SER A 354 7.49 15.09 -7.50
CA SER A 354 7.62 13.69 -7.89
C SER A 354 9.02 13.17 -7.55
N GLU A 355 9.09 11.91 -7.12
CA GLU A 355 10.34 11.23 -6.77
C GLU A 355 10.68 10.10 -7.74
N ALA A 356 11.96 9.72 -7.78
CA ALA A 356 12.37 8.43 -8.33
C ALA A 356 12.04 7.30 -7.34
N LEU A 357 11.71 6.11 -7.85
CA LEU A 357 11.44 4.95 -7.00
C LEU A 357 12.75 4.31 -6.55
N ILE A 358 13.22 4.70 -5.36
CA ILE A 358 14.49 4.28 -4.76
C ILE A 358 14.23 3.53 -3.45
N MET A 359 14.92 2.42 -3.25
CA MET A 359 14.97 1.69 -1.99
C MET A 359 16.41 1.66 -1.48
N VAL A 360 16.57 1.82 -0.17
CA VAL A 360 17.85 1.65 0.52
C VAL A 360 17.73 0.49 1.48
N ASP A 361 18.70 -0.42 1.40
CA ASP A 361 18.94 -1.45 2.40
C ASP A 361 20.27 -1.14 3.12
N ASP A 362 20.71 -1.99 4.04
CA ASP A 362 21.88 -1.71 4.90
C ASP A 362 23.17 -1.35 4.12
N ASP A 363 23.36 -1.89 2.90
CA ASP A 363 24.59 -1.73 2.14
C ASP A 363 24.38 -1.36 0.66
N ARG A 364 23.15 -1.13 0.22
CA ARG A 364 22.81 -0.97 -1.20
C ARG A 364 21.70 0.04 -1.43
N ILE A 365 21.85 0.80 -2.51
CA ILE A 365 20.81 1.62 -3.10
C ILE A 365 20.31 0.92 -4.35
N THR A 366 19.00 0.79 -4.48
CA THR A 366 18.38 0.14 -5.65
C THR A 366 17.34 1.07 -6.26
N GLY A 367 17.45 1.29 -7.57
CA GLY A 367 16.49 2.06 -8.34
C GLY A 367 15.56 1.16 -9.14
N TYR A 368 14.28 1.54 -9.17
CA TYR A 368 13.22 0.79 -9.83
C TYR A 368 12.52 1.63 -10.90
N ASP A 369 11.90 0.94 -11.83
CA ASP A 369 10.97 1.56 -12.75
C ASP A 369 9.63 1.80 -12.05
N PRO A 370 9.15 3.05 -11.90
CA PRO A 370 7.89 3.30 -11.21
C PRO A 370 6.66 2.72 -11.94
N ARG A 371 6.71 2.56 -13.28
CA ARG A 371 5.60 2.02 -14.08
C ARG A 371 5.53 0.51 -14.09
N THR A 372 6.64 -0.20 -13.89
CA THR A 372 6.66 -1.68 -13.93
C THR A 372 7.03 -2.31 -12.60
N GLY A 373 7.63 -1.53 -11.68
CA GLY A 373 8.17 -1.99 -10.41
C GLY A 373 9.38 -2.90 -10.55
N LEU A 374 9.93 -3.04 -11.75
CA LEU A 374 11.11 -3.86 -12.03
C LEU A 374 12.38 -3.13 -11.61
N ARG A 375 13.35 -3.91 -11.12
CA ARG A 375 14.67 -3.38 -10.74
C ARG A 375 15.41 -2.88 -12.00
N ARG A 376 15.88 -1.63 -11.99
CA ARG A 376 16.68 -1.04 -13.08
C ARG A 376 18.17 -1.14 -12.82
N TRP A 377 18.58 -0.75 -11.63
CA TRP A 377 19.98 -0.77 -11.20
C TRP A 377 20.05 -1.00 -9.70
N SER A 378 21.19 -1.49 -9.23
CA SER A 378 21.46 -1.72 -7.82
C SER A 378 22.95 -1.50 -7.59
N LYS A 379 23.30 -0.77 -6.53
CA LYS A 379 24.65 -0.31 -6.29
C LYS A 379 24.96 -0.34 -4.80
N ASN A 380 26.12 -0.90 -4.46
CA ASN A 380 26.58 -0.89 -3.08
C ASN A 380 26.92 0.55 -2.65
N MET A 381 26.56 0.89 -1.42
CA MET A 381 26.77 2.21 -0.80
C MET A 381 28.23 2.47 -0.39
N THR A 382 29.15 1.58 -0.76
CA THR A 382 30.57 1.70 -0.41
C THR A 382 31.22 2.86 -1.15
N THR A 383 31.61 3.89 -0.41
CA THR A 383 32.49 4.95 -0.92
C THR A 383 33.94 4.49 -0.75
N PRO A 384 34.81 4.56 -1.78
CA PRO A 384 36.19 4.12 -1.67
C PRO A 384 36.92 4.77 -0.49
N GLY A 385 37.52 3.95 0.38
CA GLY A 385 38.24 4.42 1.57
C GLY A 385 37.35 4.89 2.74
N CYS A 386 36.04 4.81 2.62
CA CYS A 386 35.07 5.20 3.65
C CYS A 386 34.36 3.97 4.21
N THR A 387 34.49 3.75 5.52
CA THR A 387 33.60 2.85 6.25
C THR A 387 32.47 3.70 6.83
N PRO A 388 31.24 3.66 6.26
CA PRO A 388 30.16 4.51 6.72
C PRO A 388 29.72 4.07 8.12
N THR A 389 29.59 5.04 9.02
CA THR A 389 29.02 4.84 10.37
C THR A 389 27.55 5.22 10.43
N ARG A 390 27.16 6.19 9.60
CA ARG A 390 25.78 6.61 9.32
C ARG A 390 25.68 7.05 7.87
N MET A 391 24.49 6.91 7.31
CA MET A 391 24.18 7.36 5.95
C MET A 391 22.81 8.00 5.93
N TYR A 392 22.68 9.13 5.21
CA TYR A 392 21.41 9.74 4.91
C TYR A 392 21.23 9.74 3.40
N THR A 393 20.04 9.40 2.94
CA THR A 393 19.73 9.37 1.52
C THR A 393 18.48 10.21 1.29
N LEU A 394 18.46 10.92 0.16
CA LEU A 394 17.32 11.68 -0.33
C LEU A 394 17.19 11.43 -1.83
N ALA A 395 15.99 11.12 -2.31
CA ALA A 395 15.72 11.00 -3.73
C ALA A 395 14.98 12.23 -4.27
N THR A 396 15.36 12.64 -5.47
CA THR A 396 14.64 13.62 -6.30
C THR A 396 14.23 12.94 -7.61
N GLU A 397 13.57 13.66 -8.51
CA GLU A 397 13.26 13.13 -9.84
C GLU A 397 14.53 12.78 -10.65
N THR A 398 15.59 13.58 -10.52
CA THR A 398 16.79 13.48 -11.36
C THR A 398 17.95 12.76 -10.67
N ALA A 399 18.04 12.85 -9.34
CA ALA A 399 19.19 12.34 -8.60
C ALA A 399 18.85 11.75 -7.23
N VAL A 400 19.71 10.85 -6.77
CA VAL A 400 19.77 10.35 -5.39
C VAL A 400 20.96 10.99 -4.70
N TYR A 401 20.70 11.78 -3.68
CA TYR A 401 21.72 12.40 -2.84
C TYR A 401 21.97 11.51 -1.64
N GLN A 402 23.24 11.28 -1.32
CA GLN A 402 23.69 10.49 -0.19
C GLN A 402 24.74 11.28 0.57
N THR A 403 24.66 11.29 1.89
CA THR A 403 25.74 11.70 2.79
C THR A 403 26.18 10.51 3.60
N SER A 404 27.48 10.37 3.77
CA SER A 404 28.10 9.29 4.53
C SER A 404 29.04 9.86 5.57
N ASP A 405 28.84 9.42 6.81
CA ASP A 405 29.73 9.72 7.94
C ASP A 405 30.86 8.68 7.93
N CYS A 406 31.98 9.04 7.32
CA CYS A 406 33.10 8.13 7.08
C CYS A 406 34.05 8.08 8.27
N LYS A 407 34.55 6.88 8.58
CA LYS A 407 35.62 6.68 9.54
C LYS A 407 36.70 5.73 9.01
N ASN A 408 37.96 6.11 9.18
CA ASN A 408 39.11 5.24 8.93
C ASN A 408 40.19 5.52 9.99
N ASN A 409 40.52 4.52 10.80
CA ASN A 409 41.44 4.63 11.94
C ASN A 409 41.05 5.82 12.86
N SER A 410 41.87 6.88 12.86
CA SER A 410 41.75 8.09 13.68
C SER A 410 41.08 9.27 12.97
N GLU A 411 40.69 9.13 11.69
CA GLU A 411 40.07 10.22 10.93
C GLU A 411 38.58 9.97 10.69
N SER A 412 37.79 11.01 10.90
CA SER A 412 36.38 11.08 10.52
C SER A 412 36.15 12.21 9.54
N TRP A 413 35.37 11.97 8.50
CA TRP A 413 35.04 12.98 7.50
C TRP A 413 33.68 12.70 6.89
N PHE A 414 33.14 13.71 6.22
CA PHE A 414 31.85 13.62 5.55
C PHE A 414 32.03 13.60 4.04
N VAL A 415 31.25 12.75 3.37
CA VAL A 415 31.18 12.73 1.92
C VAL A 415 29.74 12.87 1.49
N ALA A 416 29.46 13.81 0.60
CA ALA A 416 28.21 13.86 -0.15
C ALA A 416 28.41 13.31 -1.55
N THR A 417 27.47 12.50 -2.03
CA THR A 417 27.45 11.96 -3.39
C THR A 417 26.08 12.17 -4.01
N ALA A 418 26.05 12.60 -5.27
CA ALA A 418 24.86 12.62 -6.11
C ALA A 418 24.97 11.50 -7.14
N LEU A 419 23.94 10.66 -7.21
CA LEU A 419 23.79 9.59 -8.20
C LEU A 419 22.68 9.96 -9.17
N ASP A 420 22.83 9.63 -10.44
CA ASP A 420 21.73 9.72 -11.42
C ASP A 420 20.62 8.73 -11.03
N ALA A 421 19.40 9.24 -10.82
CA ALA A 421 18.31 8.42 -10.30
C ALA A 421 17.88 7.31 -11.28
N ARG A 422 18.11 7.51 -12.59
CA ARG A 422 17.72 6.57 -13.63
C ARG A 422 18.72 5.42 -13.79
N THR A 423 20.01 5.66 -13.56
CA THR A 423 21.10 4.73 -13.91
C THR A 423 21.95 4.31 -12.71
N GLY A 424 21.93 5.05 -11.60
CA GLY A 424 22.80 4.84 -10.44
C GLY A 424 24.26 5.28 -10.64
N ALA A 425 24.56 5.91 -11.78
CA ALA A 425 25.88 6.45 -12.08
C ALA A 425 26.21 7.61 -11.12
N VAL A 426 27.48 7.76 -10.71
CA VAL A 426 27.89 8.92 -9.91
C VAL A 426 27.90 10.16 -10.81
N ILE A 427 27.17 11.20 -10.42
CA ILE A 427 27.20 12.51 -11.08
C ILE A 427 28.30 13.36 -10.45
N ALA A 428 28.27 13.48 -9.12
CA ALA A 428 29.22 14.30 -8.37
C ALA A 428 29.49 13.70 -7.00
N THR A 429 30.69 13.92 -6.48
CA THR A 429 31.09 13.59 -5.11
C THR A 429 31.86 14.76 -4.53
N ARG A 430 31.62 15.05 -3.25
CA ARG A 430 32.31 16.10 -2.50
C ARG A 430 32.64 15.62 -1.10
N GLU A 431 33.91 15.81 -0.71
CA GLU A 431 34.29 15.80 0.70
C GLU A 431 33.81 17.11 1.33
N LEU A 432 32.95 17.03 2.34
CA LEU A 432 32.36 18.20 2.98
C LEU A 432 33.26 18.75 4.10
N GLY A 433 34.10 17.91 4.69
CA GLY A 433 35.06 18.31 5.72
C GLY A 433 35.57 17.13 6.53
N ARG A 434 36.70 17.35 7.23
CA ARG A 434 37.32 16.39 8.15
C ARG A 434 37.24 16.89 9.58
N MET A 435 37.07 15.96 10.51
CA MET A 435 37.10 16.22 11.94
C MET A 435 38.29 15.52 12.59
N ALA A 436 38.91 16.19 13.56
CA ALA A 436 39.90 15.57 14.42
C ALA A 436 39.21 14.58 15.39
N GLU A 437 39.93 13.52 15.78
CA GLU A 437 39.43 12.41 16.62
C GLU A 437 38.82 12.85 17.97
N SER A 438 39.18 14.04 18.46
CA SER A 438 38.82 14.57 19.77
C SER A 438 37.51 15.37 19.83
N ALA A 439 36.70 15.41 18.78
CA ALA A 439 35.44 16.14 18.82
C ALA A 439 34.42 15.41 19.74
N GLU A 440 33.95 16.09 20.79
CA GLU A 440 32.99 15.52 21.76
C GLU A 440 31.60 15.24 21.16
N ARG A 441 31.22 15.95 20.10
CA ARG A 441 29.94 15.73 19.40
C ARG A 441 30.09 14.70 18.30
N ALA A 442 29.16 13.75 18.28
CA ALA A 442 29.05 12.80 17.20
C ALA A 442 28.79 13.56 15.89
N PRO A 443 29.58 13.33 14.84
CA PRO A 443 29.36 13.93 13.53
C PRO A 443 27.93 13.66 13.04
N HIS A 444 27.36 14.64 12.34
CA HIS A 444 26.05 14.53 11.75
C HIS A 444 25.96 15.37 10.48
N ALA A 445 25.66 14.71 9.35
CA ALA A 445 25.28 15.36 8.11
C ALA A 445 23.80 15.12 7.83
N VAL A 446 23.08 16.15 7.38
CA VAL A 446 21.65 16.11 7.04
C VAL A 446 21.48 16.50 5.58
N ILE A 447 20.55 15.85 4.90
CA ILE A 447 20.10 16.22 3.57
C ILE A 447 18.60 16.49 3.64
N GLU A 448 18.17 17.60 3.08
CA GLU A 448 16.75 18.00 3.04
C GLU A 448 16.37 18.47 1.64
N ARG A 449 15.09 18.28 1.30
CA ARG A 449 14.53 18.68 0.01
C ARG A 449 13.64 19.90 0.16
N LEU A 450 13.87 20.90 -0.68
CA LEU A 450 13.07 22.11 -0.77
C LEU A 450 12.56 22.26 -2.21
N ASP A 451 11.56 21.46 -2.57
CA ASP A 451 11.04 21.31 -3.95
C ASP A 451 12.13 20.88 -4.95
N GLY A 452 12.63 21.80 -5.78
CA GLY A 452 13.71 21.57 -6.75
C GLY A 452 15.12 21.80 -6.20
N VAL A 453 15.25 22.19 -4.93
CA VAL A 453 16.52 22.49 -4.27
C VAL A 453 16.84 21.42 -3.24
N VAL A 454 18.12 21.05 -3.12
CA VAL A 454 18.60 20.17 -2.05
C VAL A 454 19.57 20.95 -1.15
N ARG A 455 19.33 20.84 0.16
CA ARG A 455 20.22 21.36 1.21
C ARG A 455 21.02 20.21 1.78
N VAL A 456 22.33 20.38 1.86
CA VAL A 456 23.21 19.48 2.62
C VAL A 456 23.86 20.28 3.73
N SER A 457 23.66 19.87 4.98
CA SER A 457 24.19 20.52 6.17
C SER A 457 25.04 19.55 6.97
N TRP A 458 26.15 19.99 7.56
CA TRP A 458 27.01 19.13 8.38
C TRP A 458 27.67 19.93 9.50
N ASP A 459 27.95 19.25 10.62
CA ASP A 459 28.58 19.84 11.81
C ASP A 459 30.07 19.49 11.88
N LEU A 460 30.94 20.51 11.96
CA LEU A 460 32.38 20.38 12.23
C LEU A 460 32.74 20.85 13.65
N GLY A 461 31.92 20.51 14.64
CA GLY A 461 32.11 20.74 16.07
C GLY A 461 31.33 21.95 16.58
N ASN A 462 31.77 23.16 16.22
CA ASN A 462 31.17 24.42 16.68
C ASN A 462 30.50 25.22 15.55
N THR A 463 30.60 24.74 14.31
CA THR A 463 30.11 25.44 13.13
C THR A 463 29.30 24.48 12.30
N ILE A 464 28.07 24.87 11.98
CA ILE A 464 27.23 24.18 11.02
C ILE A 464 27.56 24.76 9.64
N HIS A 465 28.06 23.90 8.78
CA HIS A 465 28.30 24.22 7.38
C HIS A 465 27.11 23.76 6.55
N LYS A 466 26.85 24.44 5.44
CA LYS A 466 25.78 24.05 4.52
C LYS A 466 26.11 24.43 3.09
N ILE A 467 25.61 23.61 2.18
CA ILE A 467 25.57 23.88 0.74
C ILE A 467 24.15 23.71 0.24
N VAL A 468 23.82 24.48 -0.78
CA VAL A 468 22.50 24.50 -1.42
C VAL A 468 22.72 24.26 -2.91
N VAL A 469 22.07 23.24 -3.44
CA VAL A 469 22.22 22.83 -4.83
C VAL A 469 20.87 22.79 -5.52
N GLY A 470 20.78 23.41 -6.70
CA GLY A 470 19.62 23.33 -7.57
C GLY A 470 19.70 22.20 -8.60
N ALA A 471 20.90 21.63 -8.78
CA ALA A 471 21.16 20.55 -9.72
C ALA A 471 22.25 19.62 -9.17
N PRO A 472 22.23 18.32 -9.47
CA PRO A 472 23.16 17.34 -8.90
C PRO A 472 24.62 17.60 -9.28
N GLU A 473 24.88 18.17 -10.47
CA GLU A 473 26.24 18.52 -10.93
C GLU A 473 26.87 19.64 -10.08
N GLN A 474 26.04 20.45 -9.42
CA GLN A 474 26.50 21.54 -8.56
C GLN A 474 27.04 21.04 -7.22
N LEU A 475 26.77 19.80 -6.81
CA LEU A 475 27.21 19.27 -5.51
C LEU A 475 28.73 19.40 -5.31
N GLY A 476 29.51 19.17 -6.36
CA GLY A 476 30.97 19.25 -6.31
C GLY A 476 31.54 20.67 -6.20
N THR A 477 30.76 21.70 -6.58
CA THR A 477 31.28 23.06 -6.79
C THR A 477 30.48 24.16 -6.08
N ALA A 478 29.31 23.84 -5.52
CA ALA A 478 28.46 24.81 -4.83
C ALA A 478 29.24 25.49 -3.69
N PRO A 479 29.21 26.81 -3.57
CA PRO A 479 29.91 27.48 -2.48
C PRO A 479 29.30 27.05 -1.14
N GLU A 480 30.16 26.88 -0.13
CA GLU A 480 29.66 26.85 1.26
C GLU A 480 29.04 28.20 1.55
N THR A 481 27.85 28.19 2.15
CA THR A 481 27.20 29.45 2.48
C THR A 481 27.65 29.87 3.88
N ASP A 482 28.42 30.97 3.97
CA ASP A 482 28.77 31.64 5.23
C ASP A 482 27.58 32.35 5.88
N LEU A 483 26.36 32.07 5.42
CA LEU A 483 25.17 32.74 5.87
C LEU A 483 24.94 32.40 7.36
N PRO A 484 24.94 33.39 8.28
CA PRO A 484 24.69 33.19 9.70
C PRO A 484 23.26 32.69 9.90
N ASP A 485 23.14 31.38 9.99
CA ASP A 485 21.94 30.57 10.18
C ASP A 485 20.62 31.09 9.59
N PRO A 486 20.52 31.63 8.34
CA PRO A 486 19.19 31.78 7.77
C PRO A 486 18.63 30.39 7.53
N ILE A 487 17.41 30.22 8.00
CA ILE A 487 16.63 29.02 7.81
C ILE A 487 16.20 29.03 6.35
N LEU A 488 16.60 28.01 5.57
CA LEU A 488 16.02 27.84 4.24
C LEU A 488 14.58 27.36 4.44
N VAL A 489 13.64 28.14 3.93
CA VAL A 489 12.20 27.93 4.15
C VAL A 489 11.60 27.13 3.01
N ALA A 490 11.99 27.44 1.77
CA ALA A 490 11.51 26.77 0.57
C ALA A 490 12.48 26.99 -0.61
N GLY A 491 12.36 26.15 -1.63
CA GLY A 491 13.06 26.27 -2.91
C GLY A 491 12.06 26.30 -4.04
N ASP A 492 12.48 26.87 -5.17
CA ASP A 492 11.67 26.81 -6.38
C ASP A 492 11.91 25.49 -7.13
N ARG A 493 10.93 25.08 -7.95
CA ARG A 493 11.02 23.81 -8.71
C ARG A 493 12.17 23.78 -9.70
N THR A 494 12.64 24.95 -10.19
CA THR A 494 13.73 24.99 -11.16
C THR A 494 15.11 24.91 -10.52
N GLY A 495 15.19 24.96 -9.18
CA GLY A 495 16.46 24.94 -8.45
C GLY A 495 17.26 26.24 -8.60
N THR A 496 16.63 27.33 -9.05
CA THR A 496 17.31 28.60 -9.31
C THR A 496 17.10 29.63 -8.21
N GLN A 497 16.15 29.40 -7.30
CA GLN A 497 15.79 30.33 -6.24
C GLN A 497 15.44 29.61 -4.94
N VAL A 498 15.72 30.28 -3.83
CA VAL A 498 15.32 29.85 -2.48
C VAL A 498 14.71 30.99 -1.71
N LEU A 499 13.80 30.66 -0.80
CA LEU A 499 13.31 31.56 0.22
C LEU A 499 14.12 31.30 1.48
N THR A 500 14.70 32.37 2.00
CA THR A 500 15.52 32.35 3.21
C THR A 500 14.87 33.23 4.26
N ASP A 501 14.85 32.77 5.50
CA ASP A 501 14.49 33.59 6.65
C ASP A 501 15.74 34.18 7.28
N ARG A 502 15.82 35.51 7.35
CA ARG A 502 16.85 36.23 8.09
C ARG A 502 16.22 36.87 9.32
N SER A 503 16.09 36.09 10.38
CA SER A 503 15.64 36.62 11.66
C SER A 503 16.69 37.56 12.25
N THR A 504 16.27 38.78 12.59
CA THR A 504 17.09 39.73 13.35
C THR A 504 16.52 39.88 14.76
N TYR A 505 17.37 39.79 15.78
CA TYR A 505 16.95 39.98 17.17
C TYR A 505 17.19 41.44 17.59
N ASP A 506 16.12 42.16 17.92
CA ASP A 506 16.21 43.57 18.32
C ASP A 506 16.39 43.77 19.84
N GLY A 507 16.48 42.68 20.61
CA GLY A 507 16.51 42.70 22.07
C GLY A 507 15.21 42.28 22.75
N THR A 508 14.08 42.28 22.03
CA THR A 508 12.75 41.94 22.56
C THR A 508 12.03 40.89 21.72
N TYR A 509 12.14 40.99 20.39
CA TYR A 509 11.50 40.08 19.44
C TYR A 509 12.45 39.72 18.30
N TYR A 510 12.21 38.56 17.70
CA TYR A 510 12.77 38.23 16.40
C TYR A 510 11.91 38.89 15.32
N HIS A 511 12.55 39.62 14.41
CA HIS A 511 11.94 40.12 13.19
C HIS A 511 12.44 39.27 12.03
N ASP A 512 11.54 38.47 11.48
CA ASP A 512 11.85 37.60 10.35
C ASP A 512 11.81 38.40 9.05
N HIS A 513 12.92 38.36 8.31
CA HIS A 513 13.04 38.96 6.99
C HIS A 513 13.11 37.83 5.96
N PHE A 514 12.00 37.60 5.26
CA PHE A 514 11.94 36.59 4.22
C PHE A 514 12.49 37.16 2.91
N ILE A 515 13.58 36.61 2.43
CA ILE A 515 14.28 37.07 1.24
C ILE A 515 14.37 35.94 0.23
N VAL A 516 13.94 36.23 -1.00
CA VAL A 516 14.16 35.36 -2.15
C VAL A 516 15.55 35.61 -2.68
N GLN A 517 16.35 34.56 -2.77
CA GLN A 517 17.72 34.61 -3.27
C GLN A 517 17.87 33.77 -4.54
N SER A 518 18.77 34.16 -5.43
CA SER A 518 19.14 33.36 -6.60
C SER A 518 20.27 32.39 -6.31
N LEU A 519 20.23 31.21 -6.95
CA LEU A 519 21.30 30.23 -6.99
C LEU A 519 21.99 30.18 -8.37
N PRO A 520 23.31 29.88 -8.43
CA PRO A 520 24.26 29.89 -7.32
C PRO A 520 24.67 31.33 -6.94
N GLY A 521 25.04 31.56 -5.68
CA GLY A 521 25.65 32.83 -5.24
C GLY A 521 24.85 33.65 -4.22
N GLY A 522 23.60 33.28 -3.93
CA GLY A 522 22.84 33.87 -2.83
C GLY A 522 22.55 35.36 -3.01
N ILE A 523 22.38 35.82 -4.26
CA ILE A 523 22.06 37.22 -4.55
C ILE A 523 20.60 37.47 -4.16
N ASP A 524 20.38 38.42 -3.26
CA ASP A 524 19.05 38.86 -2.84
C ASP A 524 18.30 39.47 -4.02
N LYS A 525 17.12 38.92 -4.33
CA LYS A 525 16.25 39.43 -5.41
C LYS A 525 15.13 40.31 -4.88
N VAL A 526 14.38 39.79 -3.91
CA VAL A 526 13.19 40.44 -3.37
C VAL A 526 13.02 40.09 -1.90
N GLU A 527 12.74 41.09 -1.09
CA GLU A 527 12.34 40.93 0.32
C GLU A 527 10.81 40.93 0.39
N LEU A 528 10.22 39.97 1.11
CA LEU A 528 8.78 39.85 1.27
C LEU A 528 8.31 40.81 2.38
N ALA A 529 7.46 41.76 2.02
CA ALA A 529 6.95 42.76 2.95
C ALA A 529 5.91 42.18 3.93
N GLY A 530 5.87 42.75 5.14
CA GLY A 530 4.88 42.45 6.17
C GLY A 530 5.46 41.67 7.36
N ARG A 531 4.81 41.79 8.52
CA ARG A 531 5.15 40.98 9.70
C ARG A 531 4.70 39.55 9.44
N GLN A 532 5.62 38.61 9.61
CA GLN A 532 5.34 37.18 9.50
C GLN A 532 5.67 36.58 10.87
N ASP A 533 4.72 35.87 11.47
CA ASP A 533 4.96 35.19 12.74
C ASP A 533 5.79 33.91 12.48
N THR A 534 6.68 33.59 13.44
CA THR A 534 7.81 32.65 13.39
C THR A 534 7.48 31.16 13.24
N PHE A 535 6.29 30.78 12.78
CA PHE A 535 5.95 29.36 12.68
C PHE A 535 6.60 28.72 11.45
N GLU A 536 7.22 27.55 11.67
CA GLU A 536 7.91 26.67 10.72
C GLU A 536 7.00 26.09 9.63
N SER A 537 5.97 26.83 9.21
CA SER A 537 5.07 26.36 8.18
C SER A 537 5.73 26.48 6.80
N PRO A 538 5.77 25.38 6.01
CA PRO A 538 6.44 25.36 4.73
C PRO A 538 5.80 26.37 3.77
N ALA A 539 6.65 27.14 3.09
CA ALA A 539 6.23 28.02 2.02
C ALA A 539 6.17 27.25 0.69
N LEU A 540 5.24 27.63 -0.18
CA LEU A 540 5.13 27.09 -1.53
C LEU A 540 5.59 28.14 -2.54
N PHE A 541 6.66 27.85 -3.28
CA PHE A 541 7.00 28.63 -4.47
C PHE A 541 5.96 28.35 -5.58
N LEU A 542 5.46 29.40 -6.21
CA LEU A 542 4.83 29.38 -7.53
C LEU A 542 5.73 30.18 -8.48
N SER A 543 5.46 30.16 -9.79
CA SER A 543 6.34 30.85 -10.73
C SER A 543 6.27 32.39 -10.66
N ALA A 544 5.18 32.96 -10.13
CA ALA A 544 5.04 34.41 -9.94
C ALA A 544 4.83 34.84 -8.48
N GLU A 545 4.57 33.90 -7.58
CA GLU A 545 4.22 34.19 -6.18
C GLU A 545 4.84 33.17 -5.21
N ILE A 546 5.00 33.57 -3.95
CA ILE A 546 5.24 32.66 -2.83
C ILE A 546 3.95 32.59 -2.02
N VAL A 547 3.51 31.39 -1.65
CA VAL A 547 2.32 31.19 -0.82
C VAL A 547 2.75 30.65 0.54
N ARG A 548 2.20 31.18 1.62
CA ARG A 548 2.40 30.66 2.98
C ARG A 548 1.08 30.55 3.72
N PRO A 549 0.92 29.56 4.61
CA PRO A 549 -0.13 29.61 5.60
C PRO A 549 0.17 30.70 6.63
N ILE A 550 -0.89 31.34 7.12
CA ILE A 550 -0.86 32.32 8.21
C ILE A 550 -1.83 31.85 9.26
N THR A 551 -1.30 31.65 10.46
CA THR A 551 -2.07 31.31 11.64
C THR A 551 -2.33 32.57 12.45
N SER A 552 -3.59 32.91 12.63
CA SER A 552 -4.00 34.05 13.46
C SER A 552 -4.77 33.58 14.69
N TRP A 553 -4.41 34.14 15.84
CA TRP A 553 -5.07 33.89 17.12
C TRP A 553 -6.10 34.99 17.36
N ILE A 554 -7.38 34.68 17.18
CA ILE A 554 -8.46 35.67 17.41
C ILE A 554 -8.90 35.64 18.87
N GLU A 555 -8.88 34.46 19.51
CA GLU A 555 -9.17 34.22 20.93
C GLU A 555 -8.28 33.05 21.41
N GLN A 556 -8.00 32.93 22.71
CA GLN A 556 -7.08 31.91 23.29
C GLN A 556 -7.41 30.45 22.91
N THR A 557 -8.57 30.18 22.33
CA THR A 557 -9.05 28.84 21.98
C THR A 557 -9.38 28.66 20.49
N LYS A 558 -9.25 29.69 19.64
CA LYS A 558 -9.62 29.62 18.21
C LYS A 558 -8.47 30.03 17.32
N VAL A 559 -7.94 29.04 16.62
CA VAL A 559 -6.90 29.18 15.60
C VAL A 559 -7.58 29.37 14.25
N HIS A 560 -7.37 30.52 13.61
CA HIS A 560 -7.81 30.75 12.24
C HIS A 560 -6.61 30.59 11.31
N ASN A 561 -6.62 29.53 10.51
CA ASN A 561 -5.66 29.36 9.42
C ASN A 561 -6.21 29.98 8.14
N SER A 562 -5.38 30.83 7.57
CA SER A 562 -5.52 31.46 6.27
C SER A 562 -4.28 31.18 5.44
N ILE A 563 -4.31 31.49 4.16
CA ILE A 563 -3.13 31.50 3.30
C ILE A 563 -2.98 32.88 2.69
N GLN A 564 -1.75 33.31 2.48
CA GLN A 564 -1.44 34.58 1.83
C GLN A 564 -0.37 34.32 0.78
N SER A 565 -0.39 35.12 -0.29
CA SER A 565 0.65 35.08 -1.31
C SER A 565 1.42 36.39 -1.40
N TRP A 566 2.68 36.32 -1.82
CA TRP A 566 3.55 37.47 -2.06
C TRP A 566 4.05 37.43 -3.50
N SER A 567 4.00 38.57 -4.18
CA SER A 567 4.53 38.71 -5.54
C SER A 567 6.06 38.59 -5.56
N LEU A 568 6.61 37.73 -6.41
CA LEU A 568 8.05 37.61 -6.61
C LEU A 568 8.70 38.85 -7.26
N ASP A 569 7.90 39.69 -7.94
CA ASP A 569 8.40 40.90 -8.59
C ASP A 569 8.49 42.10 -7.63
N SER A 570 7.59 42.16 -6.65
CA SER A 570 7.41 43.36 -5.81
C SER A 570 7.55 43.13 -4.31
N GLY A 571 7.55 41.86 -3.87
CA GLY A 571 7.56 41.48 -2.46
C GLY A 571 6.26 41.82 -1.72
N ARG A 572 5.24 42.33 -2.41
CA ARG A 572 3.99 42.78 -1.76
C ARG A 572 3.04 41.60 -1.51
N PRO A 573 2.43 41.53 -0.32
CA PRO A 573 1.42 40.52 0.00
C PRO A 573 0.07 40.80 -0.69
N THR A 574 -0.68 39.74 -0.96
CA THR A 574 -2.11 39.75 -1.29
C THR A 574 -2.96 39.79 -0.01
N SER A 575 -4.29 39.86 -0.14
CA SER A 575 -5.16 39.70 1.04
C SER A 575 -5.18 38.23 1.49
N PRO A 576 -5.14 37.92 2.80
CA PRO A 576 -5.25 36.55 3.26
C PRO A 576 -6.59 35.91 2.88
N GLU A 577 -6.55 34.66 2.41
CA GLU A 577 -7.70 33.83 2.07
C GLU A 577 -7.92 32.78 3.17
N GLN A 578 -9.15 32.62 3.67
CA GLN A 578 -9.41 31.67 4.76
C GLN A 578 -9.36 30.22 4.28
N VAL A 579 -8.65 29.37 5.02
CA VAL A 579 -8.63 27.91 4.76
C VAL A 579 -9.60 27.19 5.69
N THR A 580 -9.72 27.66 6.94
CA THR A 580 -10.62 27.08 7.95
C THR A 580 -12.10 27.33 7.65
N SER A 581 -12.92 26.29 7.75
CA SER A 581 -14.37 26.45 7.91
C SER A 581 -14.71 26.85 9.35
N ALA A 582 -15.80 27.60 9.56
CA ALA A 582 -16.12 28.22 10.85
C ALA A 582 -16.24 27.27 12.07
N ASN A 583 -16.31 25.95 11.84
CA ASN A 583 -16.55 24.93 12.87
C ASN A 583 -15.38 23.95 13.06
N HIS A 584 -14.29 24.06 12.29
CA HIS A 584 -13.16 23.11 12.35
C HIS A 584 -11.85 23.85 12.62
N ALA A 585 -11.21 23.49 13.74
CA ALA A 585 -9.87 23.97 14.05
C ALA A 585 -8.88 23.22 13.16
N CYS A 586 -8.09 23.96 12.40
CA CYS A 586 -7.06 23.40 11.57
C CYS A 586 -5.75 23.36 12.35
N GLU A 587 -5.28 22.17 12.70
CA GLU A 587 -4.05 22.04 13.48
C GLU A 587 -2.80 22.22 12.60
N ASP A 588 -2.88 21.71 11.38
CA ASP A 588 -1.81 21.76 10.40
C ASP A 588 -2.36 22.15 9.01
N THR A 589 -1.70 23.08 8.33
CA THR A 589 -2.04 23.51 6.98
C THR A 589 -0.87 23.23 6.06
N GLN A 590 -1.01 22.22 5.22
CA GLN A 590 -0.02 21.87 4.21
C GLN A 590 -0.39 22.51 2.87
N LEU A 591 0.60 23.09 2.19
CA LEU A 591 0.45 23.62 0.83
C LEU A 591 0.95 22.61 -0.21
N LEU A 592 0.20 22.43 -1.30
CA LEU A 592 0.58 21.57 -2.42
C LEU A 592 0.34 22.28 -3.75
N ARG A 593 1.27 22.12 -4.70
CA ARG A 593 1.05 22.55 -6.09
C ARG A 593 0.48 21.39 -6.90
N ALA A 594 -0.76 21.50 -7.34
CA ALA A 594 -1.41 20.50 -8.20
C ALA A 594 -1.66 21.06 -9.61
N PRO A 595 -1.65 20.22 -10.66
CA PRO A 595 -2.16 20.62 -11.97
C PRO A 595 -3.55 21.25 -11.83
N GLY A 596 -3.68 22.52 -12.22
CA GLY A 596 -4.94 23.26 -12.18
C GLY A 596 -5.22 24.07 -10.91
N ALA A 597 -4.59 23.79 -9.76
CA ALA A 597 -4.82 24.53 -8.52
C ALA A 597 -3.68 24.42 -7.49
N THR A 598 -3.55 25.45 -6.65
CA THR A 598 -2.79 25.37 -5.40
C THR A 598 -3.73 24.85 -4.33
N LEU A 599 -3.33 23.80 -3.61
CA LEU A 599 -4.15 23.19 -2.57
C LEU A 599 -3.65 23.64 -1.19
N ALA A 600 -4.58 24.03 -0.32
CA ALA A 600 -4.37 24.08 1.11
C ALA A 600 -5.06 22.85 1.73
N VAL A 601 -4.26 21.97 2.32
CA VAL A 601 -4.71 20.75 2.98
C VAL A 601 -4.71 21.03 4.47
N CYS A 602 -5.90 21.20 5.01
CA CYS A 602 -6.12 21.36 6.43
C CYS A 602 -6.36 19.99 7.07
N ARG A 603 -5.68 19.70 8.18
CA ARG A 603 -5.87 18.47 8.94
C ARG A 603 -6.29 18.76 10.38
N ASP A 604 -7.27 18.00 10.86
CA ASP A 604 -7.62 17.87 12.27
C ASP A 604 -7.66 16.38 12.67
N GLU A 605 -7.90 16.07 13.95
CA GLU A 605 -7.96 14.68 14.44
C GLU A 605 -9.01 13.80 13.73
N ARG A 606 -10.01 14.40 13.07
CA ARG A 606 -11.22 13.72 12.60
C ARG A 606 -11.53 13.95 11.12
N SER A 607 -10.77 14.77 10.43
CA SER A 607 -11.07 15.18 9.07
C SER A 607 -9.84 15.76 8.38
N ILE A 608 -9.85 15.64 7.06
CA ILE A 608 -8.98 16.39 6.17
C ILE A 608 -9.90 17.26 5.33
N GLU A 609 -9.56 18.53 5.18
CA GLU A 609 -10.25 19.44 4.29
C GLU A 609 -9.25 19.92 3.24
N VAL A 610 -9.53 19.63 1.96
CA VAL A 610 -8.72 20.09 0.83
C VAL A 610 -9.41 21.28 0.17
N VAL A 611 -8.77 22.44 0.22
CA VAL A 611 -9.25 23.68 -0.39
C VAL A 611 -8.40 23.98 -1.62
N GLY A 612 -9.02 24.08 -2.80
CA GLY A 612 -8.34 24.36 -4.06
C GLY A 612 -8.47 25.83 -4.46
N PHE A 613 -7.35 26.48 -4.73
CA PHE A 613 -7.24 27.85 -5.21
C PHE A 613 -6.74 27.85 -6.66
N ALA A 614 -7.45 28.53 -7.56
CA ALA A 614 -7.02 28.65 -8.95
C ALA A 614 -7.36 30.02 -9.54
N PRO A 615 -6.58 30.50 -10.53
CA PRO A 615 -6.90 31.71 -11.28
C PRO A 615 -8.31 31.69 -11.84
N ALA A 616 -8.92 32.86 -11.99
CA ALA A 616 -10.19 32.99 -12.71
C ALA A 616 -10.06 32.33 -14.08
N PRO A 617 -11.01 31.45 -14.49
CA PRO A 617 -11.01 30.95 -15.85
C PRO A 617 -11.01 32.17 -16.75
N LYS A 618 -10.05 32.25 -17.69
CA LYS A 618 -10.02 33.36 -18.65
C LYS A 618 -11.39 33.39 -19.30
N SER A 619 -12.17 34.43 -19.01
CA SER A 619 -13.46 34.67 -19.64
C SER A 619 -13.21 34.60 -21.13
N THR A 620 -13.61 33.50 -21.77
CA THR A 620 -13.54 33.37 -23.21
C THR A 620 -14.53 34.41 -23.69
N ALA A 621 -14.01 35.56 -24.14
CA ALA A 621 -14.85 36.60 -24.72
C ALA A 621 -15.74 35.89 -25.74
N PRO A 622 -17.07 36.08 -25.69
CA PRO A 622 -17.98 35.39 -26.59
C PRO A 622 -17.43 35.59 -27.99
N GLN A 623 -17.07 34.50 -28.66
CA GLN A 623 -16.69 34.55 -30.06
C GLN A 623 -17.85 35.23 -30.77
N GLN A 624 -17.68 36.52 -31.10
CA GLN A 624 -18.61 37.22 -31.94
C GLN A 624 -18.58 36.45 -33.26
N ASN A 625 -19.63 35.66 -33.49
CA ASN A 625 -19.91 35.07 -34.79
C ASN A 625 -20.01 36.22 -35.79
N GLN A 626 -18.90 36.54 -36.45
CA GLN A 626 -18.91 37.32 -37.67
C GLN A 626 -19.47 36.38 -38.75
N GLY A 627 -20.77 36.50 -38.97
CA GLY A 627 -21.47 35.93 -40.12
C GLY A 627 -21.29 36.79 -41.35
#